data_AF-A0A355T0F3-F1
#
_entry.id   AF-A0A355T0F3-F1
#
_cell.length_a   1.000
_cell.length_b   1.000
_cell.length_c   1.000
_cell.angle_alpha   90.00
_cell.angle_beta   90.00
_cell.angle_gamma   90.00
#
_symmetry.space_group_name_H-M   'P 1'
#
loop_
_entity.id
_entity.type
_entity.pdbx_description
1 polymer ?
#
loop_
_entity_poly.entity_id
_entity_poly.type
_entity_poly.pdbx_seq_one_letter_code
_entity_poly.pdbx_strand_id
1 'polypeptide(L)'
;YVLVGQLQYNNAFGTPITVSPSLSWSHDVKGNSPAPLSNYREGTKSMSLAVNGSYQNAWRGGISYTNLFGNEKYSSDGDKDFVSVNLSYSF
;
A
#
# COMPACT_ATOMS: atom_id res chain seq x y z
N TYR A 1 6.75 13.12 3.69
CA TYR A 1 7.11 12.08 4.68
C TYR A 1 6.49 10.77 4.27
N VAL A 2 7.19 9.66 4.51
CA VAL A 2 6.72 8.30 4.24
C VAL A 2 7.00 7.45 5.48
N LEU A 3 6.02 6.67 5.90
CA LEU A 3 6.11 5.73 7.01
C LEU A 3 5.64 4.36 6.51
N VAL A 4 6.43 3.32 6.76
CA VAL A 4 6.09 1.95 6.40
C VAL A 4 6.33 1.05 7.59
N GLY A 5 5.31 0.28 7.96
CA GLY A 5 5.38 -0.79 8.93
C GLY A 5 5.00 -2.10 8.27
N GLN A 6 5.77 -3.15 8.52
CA GLN A 6 5.42 -4.50 8.09
C GLN A 6 5.70 -5.47 9.23
N LEU A 7 4.76 -6.36 9.47
CA LEU A 7 4.92 -7.49 10.37
C LEU A 7 5.00 -8.76 9.55
N GLN A 8 5.72 -9.76 10.07
CA GLN A 8 5.80 -11.08 9.45
C GLN A 8 5.57 -12.14 10.51
N TYR A 9 4.51 -12.91 10.32
CA TYR A 9 4.16 -14.06 11.15
C TYR A 9 4.51 -15.33 10.39
N ASN A 10 5.68 -15.88 10.73
CA ASN A 10 6.09 -17.19 10.23
C ASN A 10 5.30 -18.27 10.97
N ASN A 11 4.81 -19.26 10.23
CA ASN A 11 3.97 -20.33 10.75
C ASN A 11 2.73 -19.84 11.54
N ALA A 12 1.99 -18.91 10.94
CA ALA A 12 0.83 -18.30 11.57
C ALA A 12 -0.18 -19.38 12.03
N PHE A 13 -0.67 -19.25 13.26
CA PHE A 13 -1.65 -20.16 13.85
C PHE A 13 -1.22 -21.64 13.91
N GLY A 14 0.09 -21.91 13.89
CA GLY A 14 0.62 -23.29 13.85
C GLY A 14 0.48 -23.98 12.48
N THR A 15 0.09 -23.24 11.45
CA THR A 15 0.02 -23.70 10.06
C THR A 15 1.32 -23.32 9.33
N PRO A 16 1.70 -23.97 8.21
CA PRO A 16 2.85 -23.57 7.40
C PRO A 16 2.55 -22.34 6.49
N ILE A 17 1.62 -21.48 6.93
CA ILE A 17 1.25 -20.25 6.24
C ILE A 17 2.04 -19.10 6.88
N THR A 18 2.76 -18.33 6.06
CA THR A 18 3.34 -17.06 6.48
C THR A 18 2.37 -15.94 6.16
N VAL A 19 2.00 -15.14 7.16
CA VAL A 19 1.14 -13.97 7.00
C VAL A 19 1.94 -12.70 7.24
N SER A 20 1.86 -11.76 6.32
CA SER A 20 2.61 -10.50 6.36
C SER A 20 1.66 -9.31 6.17
N PRO A 21 1.07 -8.77 7.25
CA PRO A 21 0.34 -7.52 7.17
C PRO A 21 1.33 -6.34 7.08
N SER A 22 1.00 -5.35 6.27
CA SER A 22 1.75 -4.10 6.14
C SER A 22 0.83 -2.88 6.09
N LEU A 23 1.37 -1.77 6.56
CA LEU A 23 0.77 -0.45 6.51
C LEU A 23 1.81 0.51 5.95
N SER A 24 1.45 1.28 4.93
CA SER A 24 2.24 2.40 4.46
C SER A 24 1.41 3.68 4.49
N TRP A 25 2.02 4.77 4.92
CA TRP A 25 1.41 6.09 4.91
C TRP A 25 2.40 7.08 4.30
N SER A 26 1.90 7.94 3.41
CA SER A 26 2.68 9.05 2.87
C SER A 26 1.92 10.37 3.01
N HIS A 27 2.68 11.45 3.19
CA HIS A 27 2.15 12.81 3.25
C HIS A 27 3.17 13.79 2.71
N ASP A 28 2.83 14.46 1.62
CA ASP A 28 3.65 15.47 0.98
C ASP A 28 3.38 16.85 1.60
N VAL A 29 4.25 17.26 2.55
CA VAL A 29 4.01 18.41 3.44
C VAL A 29 4.31 19.76 2.77
N LYS A 30 5.34 19.86 1.92
CA LYS A 30 5.68 21.08 1.17
C LYS A 30 6.43 20.75 -0.12
N GLY A 31 6.11 21.49 -1.18
CA GLY A 31 6.84 21.45 -2.45
C GLY A 31 5.96 21.00 -3.62
N ASN A 32 5.60 21.96 -4.47
CA ASN A 32 5.17 21.64 -5.83
C ASN A 32 6.43 21.51 -6.69
N SER A 33 6.67 20.33 -7.27
CA SER A 33 7.79 20.23 -8.23
C SER A 33 7.42 20.99 -9.52
N PRO A 34 8.35 21.67 -10.20
CA PRO A 34 8.05 22.40 -11.43
C PRO A 34 7.49 21.47 -12.52
N ALA A 35 6.40 21.87 -13.17
CA ALA A 35 5.86 21.17 -14.34
C ALA A 35 6.90 21.20 -15.50
N PRO A 36 7.01 20.15 -16.35
CA PRO A 36 5.95 19.22 -16.77
C PRO A 36 6.05 17.78 -16.24
N LEU A 37 7.04 17.46 -15.39
CA LEU A 37 7.36 16.08 -14.95
C LEU A 37 7.04 15.83 -13.45
N SER A 38 6.23 16.70 -12.85
CA SER A 38 6.01 16.71 -11.40
C SER A 38 5.01 15.64 -10.94
N ASN A 39 5.50 14.70 -10.13
CA ASN A 39 4.70 13.66 -9.45
C ASN A 39 4.29 14.03 -8.02
N TYR A 40 4.79 15.15 -7.47
CA TYR A 40 4.51 15.58 -6.11
C TYR A 40 3.62 16.81 -6.13
N ARG A 41 2.39 16.62 -5.65
CA ARG A 41 1.43 17.70 -5.41
C ARG A 41 1.36 17.97 -3.92
N GLU A 42 1.58 19.21 -3.54
CA GLU A 42 1.56 19.64 -2.14
C GLU A 42 0.23 19.28 -1.45
N GLY A 43 0.28 18.65 -0.28
CA GLY A 43 -0.89 18.28 0.51
C GLY A 43 -1.54 16.93 0.16
N THR A 44 -1.00 16.19 -0.80
CA THR A 44 -1.44 14.82 -1.07
C THR A 44 -1.02 13.89 0.07
N LYS A 45 -1.94 13.04 0.51
CA LYS A 45 -1.71 11.98 1.48
C LYS A 45 -2.16 10.66 0.88
N SER A 46 -1.47 9.58 1.26
CA SER A 46 -1.91 8.23 0.92
C SER A 46 -1.79 7.34 2.15
N MET A 47 -2.72 6.41 2.28
CA MET A 47 -2.62 5.33 3.25
C MET A 47 -2.95 4.03 2.55
N SER A 48 -2.05 3.07 2.65
CA SER A 48 -2.22 1.73 2.12
C SER A 48 -2.10 0.70 3.24
N LEU A 49 -3.02 -0.25 3.22
CA LEU A 49 -3.04 -1.43 4.06
C LEU A 49 -2.92 -2.64 3.15
N ALA A 50 -2.09 -3.61 3.51
CA ALA A 50 -2.02 -4.86 2.78
C ALA A 50 -1.87 -6.05 3.73
N VAL A 51 -2.39 -7.19 3.31
CA VAL A 51 -2.18 -8.47 3.97
C VAL A 51 -1.76 -9.46 2.91
N ASN A 52 -0.56 -10.00 3.06
CA ASN A 52 -0.02 -11.01 2.16
C ASN A 52 0.08 -12.36 2.88
N GLY A 53 -0.24 -13.43 2.18
CA GLY A 53 -0.12 -14.81 2.64
C GLY A 53 0.74 -15.63 1.70
N SER A 54 1.58 -16.49 2.24
CA SER A 54 2.25 -17.54 1.46
C SER A 54 2.16 -18.89 2.14
N TYR A 55 1.84 -19.93 1.36
CA TYR A 55 1.86 -21.33 1.80
C TYR A 55 3.03 -22.02 1.12
N GLN A 56 4.08 -22.29 1.89
CA GLN A 56 5.29 -23.00 1.45
C GLN A 56 5.88 -22.50 0.12
N ASN A 57 5.75 -21.20 -0.18
CA ASN A 57 6.14 -20.59 -1.46
C ASN A 57 5.45 -21.14 -2.73
N ALA A 58 4.65 -22.20 -2.63
CA ALA A 58 3.86 -22.76 -3.73
C ALA A 58 2.65 -21.89 -4.04
N TRP A 59 1.96 -21.41 -3.00
CA TRP A 59 0.84 -20.49 -3.13
C TRP A 59 1.18 -19.17 -2.47
N ARG A 60 0.99 -18.07 -3.19
CA ARG A 60 1.10 -16.71 -2.66
C ARG A 60 -0.16 -15.95 -3.02
N GLY A 61 -0.70 -15.22 -2.07
CA GLY A 61 -1.86 -14.38 -2.29
C GLY A 61 -1.77 -13.12 -1.46
N GLY A 62 -2.49 -12.10 -1.86
CA GLY A 62 -2.50 -10.84 -1.14
C GLY A 62 -3.75 -10.04 -1.45
N ILE A 63 -4.13 -9.23 -0.48
CA ILE A 63 -5.10 -8.16 -0.65
C ILE A 63 -4.48 -6.86 -0.15
N SER A 64 -4.73 -5.78 -0.87
CA SER A 64 -4.36 -4.45 -0.43
C SER A 64 -5.46 -3.45 -0.73
N TYR A 65 -5.52 -2.43 0.11
CA TYR A 65 -6.41 -1.30 -0.01
C TYR A 65 -5.58 -0.04 0.16
N THR A 66 -5.73 0.91 -0.77
CA THR A 66 -5.07 2.21 -0.75
C THR A 66 -6.12 3.28 -0.88
N ASN A 67 -6.14 4.20 0.08
CA ASN A 67 -6.95 5.40 0.07
C ASN A 67 -6.02 6.59 -0.15
N LEU A 68 -6.34 7.41 -1.14
CA LEU A 68 -5.64 8.66 -1.43
C LEU A 68 -6.53 9.81 -0.99
N PHE A 69 -5.98 10.70 -0.18
CA PHE A 69 -6.74 11.78 0.44
C PHE A 69 -5.93 13.07 0.53
N GLY A 70 -6.62 14.20 0.52
CA GLY A 70 -6.00 15.52 0.59
C GLY A 70 -5.67 16.14 -0.76
N ASN A 71 -5.35 17.44 -0.72
CA ASN A 71 -5.22 18.33 -1.88
C ASN A 71 -6.49 18.42 -2.76
N GLU A 72 -7.65 18.56 -2.14
CA GLU A 72 -8.96 18.71 -2.82
C GLU A 72 -9.08 20.03 -3.63
N LYS A 73 -8.26 21.05 -3.32
CA LYS A 73 -8.26 22.33 -4.05
C LYS A 73 -7.56 22.28 -5.40
N TYR A 74 -6.58 21.38 -5.59
CA TYR A 74 -5.78 21.31 -6.83
C TYR A 74 -5.74 19.90 -7.45
N SER A 75 -6.35 18.89 -6.81
CA SER A 75 -6.36 17.51 -7.29
C SER A 75 -7.72 16.86 -7.06
N SER A 76 -8.32 16.31 -8.12
CA SER A 76 -9.54 15.49 -8.04
C SER A 76 -9.27 14.05 -7.57
N ASP A 77 -8.01 13.75 -7.24
CA ASP A 77 -7.55 12.41 -6.84
C ASP A 77 -7.65 12.16 -5.33
N GLY A 78 -8.00 13.19 -4.54
CA GLY A 78 -8.11 13.11 -3.08
C GLY A 78 -9.32 12.33 -2.55
N ASP A 79 -10.15 11.78 -3.43
CA ASP A 79 -11.28 10.89 -3.07
C ASP A 79 -11.16 9.51 -3.74
N LYS A 80 -9.93 9.12 -4.14
CA LYS A 80 -9.73 7.86 -4.87
C LYS A 80 -9.32 6.71 -3.97
N ASP A 81 -10.07 5.63 -4.12
CA ASP A 81 -9.84 4.35 -3.45
C ASP A 81 -9.41 3.28 -4.44
N PHE A 82 -8.43 2.49 -4.04
CA PHE A 82 -7.89 1.39 -4.83
C PHE A 82 -7.89 0.11 -3.99
N VAL A 83 -8.56 -0.93 -4.46
CA VAL A 83 -8.47 -2.29 -3.92
C VAL A 83 -7.69 -3.14 -4.91
N SER A 84 -6.76 -3.94 -4.44
CA SER A 84 -6.03 -4.91 -5.25
C SER A 84 -6.05 -6.28 -4.58
N VAL A 85 -6.24 -7.31 -5.39
CA VAL A 85 -6.19 -8.71 -4.99
C VAL A 85 -5.26 -9.43 -5.94
N ASN A 86 -4.33 -10.21 -5.40
CA ASN A 86 -3.40 -11.01 -6.18
C ASN A 86 -3.38 -12.46 -5.71
N LEU A 87 -3.19 -13.38 -6.65
CA LEU A 87 -2.98 -14.80 -6.40
C LEU A 87 -1.89 -15.29 -7.36
N SER A 88 -1.00 -16.13 -6.87
CA SER A 88 0.11 -16.68 -7.63
C SER A 88 0.37 -18.11 -7.16
N TYR A 89 0.54 -19.00 -8.13
CA TYR A 89 0.88 -20.39 -7.90
C TYR A 89 2.18 -20.73 -8.64
N SER A 90 3.09 -21.41 -7.95
CA SER A 90 4.37 -21.85 -8.51
C SER A 90 4.46 -23.37 -8.41
N PHE A 91 4.75 -24.01 -9.54
CA PHE A 91 4.99 -25.45 -9.66
C PHE A 91 6.49 -25.77 -9.74
#